data_AF-A0A818HGN3-F1
#
_entry.id   AF-A0A818HGN3-F1
#
_cell.length_a   1.000
_cell.length_b   1.000
_cell.length_c   1.000
_cell.angle_alpha   90.00
_cell.angle_beta   90.00
_cell.angle_gamma   90.00
#
_symmetry.space_group_name_H-M   'P 1'
#
loop_
_entity.id
_entity.type
_entity.pdbx_description
1 polymer ?
#
loop_
_entity_poly.entity_id
_entity_poly.type
_entity_poly.pdbx_seq_one_letter_code
_entity_poly.pdbx_strand_id
1 'polypeptide(L)'
;MQQSSKIPRLLIISLDGFRHNYLHEHNLPTLNRFRNEGVQAKHGMQPTFPTMTFPNHISIATGMYQEDHGVVYNIFYDRLLNITIGMSNDRDNRQWSNPKVEPLWITATKQKVKCAVLFWPACQNKFNGIRPLIYSWSYTDDIPFREKIDNAISYFREINFYLSEPDKQGHTYGPDSPKVRDTLIRLDGDIEYLLYKVKCELNDDLNIIILSDHVCKIYFLCENWNIFQQTFAGYD
;
A
#
# COMPACT_ATOMS: atom_id res chain seq x y z
N MET A 1 37.11 7.91 7.45
CA MET A 1 36.05 6.89 7.59
C MET A 1 34.92 7.28 6.66
N GLN A 2 34.66 6.54 5.58
CA GLN A 2 33.49 6.77 4.75
C GLN A 2 32.25 6.40 5.57
N GLN A 3 31.41 7.38 5.89
CA GLN A 3 30.03 7.09 6.27
C GLN A 3 29.41 6.36 5.07
N SER A 4 29.16 5.06 5.25
CA SER A 4 28.26 4.33 4.37
C SER A 4 26.94 5.09 4.38
N SER A 5 26.56 5.72 3.27
CA SER A 5 25.26 6.37 3.13
C SER A 5 24.21 5.28 3.27
N LYS A 6 23.51 5.26 4.41
CA LYS A 6 22.44 4.30 4.66
C LYS A 6 21.36 4.55 3.60
N ILE A 7 21.05 3.54 2.79
CA ILE A 7 19.98 3.64 1.79
C ILE A 7 18.67 3.85 2.57
N PRO A 8 17.92 4.94 2.32
CA PRO A 8 16.66 5.19 3.01
C PRO A 8 15.67 4.06 2.74
N ARG A 9 14.93 3.65 3.77
CA ARG A 9 13.94 2.58 3.65
C ARG A 9 12.70 3.09 2.90
N LEU A 10 11.90 2.17 2.35
CA LEU A 10 10.65 2.50 1.68
C LEU A 10 9.46 1.82 2.35
N LEU A 11 8.42 2.62 2.61
CA LEU A 11 7.10 2.19 3.06
C LEU A 11 6.05 2.65 2.05
N ILE A 12 5.36 1.71 1.41
CA ILE A 12 4.23 2.03 0.50
C ILE A 12 2.95 1.60 1.20
N ILE A 13 1.97 2.49 1.28
CA ILE A 13 0.65 2.25 1.88
C ILE A 13 -0.41 2.54 0.81
N SER A 14 -1.17 1.51 0.43
CA SER A 14 -2.35 1.67 -0.42
C SER A 14 -3.62 1.68 0.42
N LEU A 15 -4.46 2.71 0.25
CA LEU A 15 -5.77 2.88 0.88
C LEU A 15 -6.87 2.62 -0.17
N ASP A 16 -7.40 1.41 -0.30
CA ASP A 16 -8.33 1.05 -1.37
C ASP A 16 -9.51 2.05 -1.49
N GLY A 17 -9.75 2.57 -2.70
CA GLY A 17 -10.83 3.51 -2.97
C GLY A 17 -10.76 4.84 -2.22
N PHE A 18 -9.58 5.25 -1.77
CA PHE A 18 -9.40 6.55 -1.14
C PHE A 18 -9.54 7.68 -2.17
N ARG A 19 -10.73 8.27 -2.18
CA ARG A 19 -11.12 9.32 -3.12
C ARG A 19 -10.29 10.58 -2.92
N HIS A 20 -9.83 11.18 -4.01
CA HIS A 20 -8.92 12.33 -4.01
C HIS A 20 -9.43 13.57 -3.22
N ASN A 21 -10.75 13.75 -3.14
CA ASN A 21 -11.42 14.87 -2.47
C ASN A 21 -11.60 14.66 -0.96
N TYR A 22 -11.47 13.43 -0.44
CA TYR A 22 -11.66 13.16 0.98
C TYR A 22 -10.72 13.97 1.89
N LEU A 23 -9.53 14.31 1.40
CA LEU A 23 -8.57 15.16 2.14
C LEU A 23 -8.93 16.65 2.21
N HIS A 24 -9.90 17.07 1.39
CA HIS A 24 -10.46 18.41 1.44
C HIS A 24 -11.80 18.44 2.19
N GLU A 25 -12.52 17.32 2.21
CA GLU A 25 -13.86 17.20 2.79
C GLU A 25 -13.86 16.77 4.25
N HIS A 26 -12.76 16.16 4.73
CA HIS A 26 -12.67 15.60 6.06
C HIS A 26 -11.42 16.07 6.81
N ASN A 27 -11.55 16.19 8.13
CA ASN A 27 -10.42 16.51 9.00
C ASN A 27 -9.60 15.25 9.30
N LEU A 28 -8.54 15.06 8.51
CA LEU A 28 -7.61 13.93 8.59
C LEU A 28 -6.22 14.47 8.96
N PRO A 29 -5.96 14.80 10.25
CA PRO A 29 -4.75 15.51 10.67
C PRO A 29 -3.46 14.81 10.27
N THR A 30 -3.38 13.48 10.35
CA THR A 30 -2.17 12.74 9.97
C THR A 30 -1.92 12.86 8.48
N LEU A 31 -2.89 12.54 7.63
CA LEU A 31 -2.75 12.68 6.18
C LEU A 31 -2.56 14.13 5.73
N ASN A 32 -3.17 15.10 6.42
CA ASN A 32 -2.93 16.52 6.18
C ASN A 32 -1.49 16.93 6.52
N ARG A 33 -0.89 16.33 7.55
CA ARG A 33 0.55 16.50 7.85
C ARG A 33 1.40 16.03 6.68
N PHE A 34 1.14 14.83 6.14
CA PHE A 34 1.82 14.33 4.93
C PHE A 34 1.69 15.26 3.73
N ARG A 35 0.48 15.81 3.52
CA ARG A 35 0.24 16.76 2.44
C ARG A 35 1.07 18.04 2.60
N ASN A 36 1.20 18.54 3.82
CA ASN A 36 1.83 19.83 4.10
C ASN A 36 3.36 19.75 4.18
N GLU A 37 3.88 18.62 4.70
CA GLU A 37 5.31 18.41 4.92
C GLU A 37 5.98 17.62 3.77
N GLY A 38 5.17 17.03 2.88
CA GLY A 38 5.62 16.23 1.75
C GLY A 38 5.32 16.85 0.40
N VAL A 39 5.18 15.95 -0.58
CA VAL A 39 4.87 16.23 -1.97
C VAL A 39 3.58 15.52 -2.32
N GLN A 40 2.70 16.20 -3.04
CA GLN A 40 1.42 15.65 -3.50
C GLN A 40 1.32 15.79 -5.02
N ALA A 41 0.79 14.75 -5.68
CA ALA A 41 0.38 14.86 -7.07
C ALA A 41 -0.78 15.87 -7.19
N LYS A 42 -0.52 17.04 -7.80
CA LYS A 42 -1.46 18.18 -7.87
C LYS A 42 -2.88 17.77 -8.31
N HIS A 43 -2.96 17.00 -9.38
CA HIS A 43 -4.22 16.54 -9.99
C HIS A 43 -4.62 15.11 -9.57
N GLY A 44 -3.87 14.54 -8.64
CA GLY A 44 -4.00 13.16 -8.26
C GLY A 44 -3.24 12.18 -9.13
N MET A 45 -3.43 10.90 -8.83
CA MET A 45 -2.89 9.78 -9.60
C MET A 45 -3.98 9.29 -10.51
N GLN A 46 -3.67 9.20 -11.79
CA GLN A 46 -4.58 8.64 -12.76
C GLN A 46 -4.49 7.11 -12.69
N PRO A 47 -5.59 6.40 -12.33
CA PRO A 47 -5.62 4.96 -12.40
C PRO A 47 -5.61 4.49 -13.86
N THR A 48 -5.20 3.26 -14.06
CA THR A 48 -5.31 2.57 -15.35
C THR A 48 -6.73 2.04 -15.55
N PHE A 49 -7.15 1.82 -16.80
CA PHE A 49 -8.50 1.33 -17.12
C PHE A 49 -8.52 -0.20 -17.22
N PRO A 50 -9.49 -0.90 -16.61
CA PRO A 50 -10.58 -0.38 -15.77
C PRO A 50 -10.12 -0.01 -14.35
N THR A 51 -10.81 0.96 -13.74
CA THR A 51 -10.52 1.47 -12.39
C THR A 51 -11.01 0.52 -11.29
N MET A 52 -10.43 -0.68 -11.27
CA MET A 52 -10.76 -1.76 -10.32
C MET A 52 -9.53 -2.12 -9.48
N THR A 53 -9.77 -2.66 -8.29
CA THR A 53 -8.73 -2.96 -7.29
C THR A 53 -7.60 -3.83 -7.78
N PHE A 54 -7.92 -5.04 -8.23
CA PHE A 54 -6.92 -6.03 -8.60
C PHE A 54 -6.04 -5.55 -9.77
N PRO A 55 -6.61 -5.07 -10.90
CA PRO A 55 -5.77 -4.60 -12.00
C PRO A 55 -4.90 -3.41 -11.62
N ASN A 56 -5.43 -2.38 -10.93
CA ASN A 56 -4.65 -1.18 -10.61
C ASN A 56 -3.53 -1.47 -9.61
N HIS A 57 -3.75 -2.31 -8.60
CA HIS A 57 -2.69 -2.71 -7.67
C HIS A 57 -1.56 -3.49 -8.34
N ILE A 58 -1.87 -4.28 -9.37
CA ILE A 58 -0.84 -4.95 -10.17
C ILE A 58 -0.13 -3.95 -11.07
N SER A 59 -0.85 -3.00 -11.69
CA SER A 59 -0.23 -1.91 -12.45
C SER A 59 0.73 -1.09 -11.58
N ILE A 60 0.34 -0.72 -10.35
CA ILE A 60 1.20 0.01 -9.40
C ILE A 60 2.44 -0.82 -9.05
N ALA A 61 2.28 -2.11 -8.80
CA ALA A 61 3.39 -2.98 -8.40
C ALA A 61 4.38 -3.25 -9.53
N THR A 62 3.93 -3.26 -10.80
CA THR A 62 4.72 -3.71 -11.96
C THR A 62 5.10 -2.60 -12.93
N GLY A 63 4.42 -1.46 -12.89
CA GLY A 63 4.53 -0.40 -13.89
C GLY A 63 3.90 -0.72 -15.25
N MET A 64 3.08 -1.77 -15.35
CA MET A 64 2.52 -2.27 -16.61
C MET A 64 1.02 -1.98 -16.72
N TYR A 65 0.49 -1.94 -17.95
CA TYR A 65 -0.95 -1.90 -18.20
C TYR A 65 -1.58 -3.30 -18.10
N GLN A 66 -2.90 -3.33 -17.93
CA GLN A 66 -3.72 -4.53 -17.78
C GLN A 66 -3.53 -5.54 -18.90
N GLU A 67 -3.39 -5.06 -20.13
CA GLU A 67 -3.16 -5.88 -21.32
C GLU A 67 -1.80 -6.59 -21.28
N ASP A 68 -0.80 -6.00 -20.64
CA ASP A 68 0.53 -6.57 -20.54
C ASP A 68 0.69 -7.47 -19.31
N HIS A 69 0.17 -7.05 -18.14
CA HIS A 69 0.26 -7.86 -16.92
C HIS A 69 -0.83 -8.94 -16.81
N GLY A 70 -1.88 -8.87 -17.61
CA GLY A 70 -2.89 -9.91 -17.75
C GLY A 70 -3.96 -9.95 -16.65
N VAL A 71 -4.03 -8.94 -15.79
CA VAL A 71 -5.16 -8.76 -14.85
C VAL A 71 -6.05 -7.69 -15.43
N VAL A 72 -7.19 -8.09 -15.99
CA VAL A 72 -8.10 -7.19 -16.70
C VAL A 72 -9.31 -6.79 -15.86
N TYR A 73 -9.59 -7.51 -14.76
CA TYR A 73 -10.69 -7.23 -13.85
C TYR A 73 -10.46 -7.84 -12.47
N ASN A 74 -11.31 -7.52 -11.49
CA ASN A 74 -11.25 -8.15 -10.15
C ASN A 74 -11.55 -9.65 -10.21
N ILE A 75 -12.45 -10.05 -11.12
CA ILE A 75 -12.80 -11.43 -11.43
C ILE A 75 -12.98 -11.55 -12.95
N PHE A 76 -12.26 -12.45 -13.60
CA PHE A 76 -12.32 -12.63 -15.04
C PHE A 76 -12.05 -14.09 -15.44
N TYR A 77 -12.57 -14.50 -16.59
CA TYR A 77 -12.38 -15.86 -17.11
C TYR A 77 -11.29 -15.88 -18.17
N ASP A 78 -10.29 -16.74 -17.99
CA ASP A 78 -9.26 -17.02 -18.97
C ASP A 78 -9.70 -18.21 -19.83
N ARG A 79 -9.95 -17.96 -21.12
CA ARG A 79 -10.44 -18.98 -22.05
C ARG A 79 -9.40 -20.04 -22.39
N LEU A 80 -8.11 -19.68 -22.41
CA LEU A 80 -7.03 -20.61 -22.77
C LEU A 80 -6.73 -21.56 -21.62
N LEU A 81 -6.78 -21.05 -20.40
CA LEU A 81 -6.60 -21.83 -19.18
C LEU A 81 -7.90 -22.51 -18.72
N ASN A 82 -9.05 -22.09 -19.23
CA ASN A 82 -10.38 -22.54 -18.83
C ASN A 82 -10.63 -22.40 -17.31
N ILE A 83 -10.25 -21.25 -16.75
CA ILE A 83 -10.39 -20.95 -15.32
C ILE A 83 -10.95 -19.55 -15.09
N THR A 84 -11.68 -19.37 -13.99
CA THR A 84 -12.05 -18.06 -13.48
C THR A 84 -11.01 -17.62 -12.47
N ILE A 85 -10.42 -16.46 -12.71
CA ILE A 85 -9.40 -15.82 -11.90
C ILE A 85 -10.07 -14.73 -11.10
N GLY A 86 -9.76 -14.62 -9.82
CA GLY A 86 -10.19 -13.48 -9.03
C GLY A 86 -9.31 -13.30 -7.80
N MET A 87 -9.31 -12.10 -7.25
CA MET A 87 -8.43 -11.72 -6.14
C MET A 87 -8.48 -12.72 -4.97
N SER A 88 -9.69 -13.14 -4.56
CA SER A 88 -9.92 -14.05 -3.43
C SER A 88 -9.86 -15.55 -3.76
N ASN A 89 -10.02 -15.93 -5.04
CA ASN A 89 -10.00 -17.32 -5.52
C ASN A 89 -8.65 -17.73 -6.09
N ASP A 90 -7.72 -16.79 -6.26
CA ASP A 90 -6.31 -17.05 -6.61
C ASP A 90 -5.50 -17.58 -5.40
N ARG A 91 -6.13 -18.46 -4.61
CA ARG A 91 -5.54 -19.11 -3.42
C ARG A 91 -4.58 -20.23 -3.80
N ASP A 92 -4.74 -20.79 -5.01
CA ASP A 92 -3.92 -21.88 -5.51
C ASP A 92 -2.64 -21.37 -6.18
N ASN A 93 -1.71 -20.86 -5.38
CA ASN A 93 -0.28 -20.78 -5.70
C ASN A 93 0.06 -20.37 -7.14
N ARG A 94 -0.72 -19.45 -7.73
CA ARG A 94 -0.67 -19.24 -9.17
C ARG A 94 0.69 -18.70 -9.55
N GLN A 95 1.22 -19.28 -10.62
CA GLN A 95 2.46 -18.81 -11.20
C GLN A 95 2.11 -17.79 -12.27
N TRP A 96 2.45 -16.54 -12.03
CA TRP A 96 2.59 -15.57 -13.11
C TRP A 96 3.77 -16.03 -13.95
N SER A 97 3.45 -16.62 -15.09
CA SER A 97 4.41 -17.22 -16.01
C SER A 97 4.88 -16.25 -17.09
N ASN A 98 4.25 -15.08 -17.24
CA ASN A 98 4.77 -14.05 -18.13
C ASN A 98 6.05 -13.46 -17.52
N PRO A 99 7.23 -13.71 -18.13
CA PRO A 99 8.50 -13.30 -17.55
C PRO A 99 8.68 -11.79 -17.44
N LYS A 100 7.90 -11.01 -18.20
CA LYS A 100 7.95 -9.54 -18.19
C LYS A 100 7.19 -8.94 -17.00
N VAL A 101 6.30 -9.68 -16.36
CA VAL A 101 5.49 -9.19 -15.24
C VAL A 101 6.26 -9.38 -13.95
N GLU A 102 6.87 -8.30 -13.47
CA GLU A 102 7.70 -8.31 -12.28
C GLU A 102 7.25 -7.24 -11.29
N PRO A 103 6.57 -7.63 -10.20
CA PRO A 103 6.25 -6.71 -9.12
C PRO A 103 7.50 -6.22 -8.38
N LEU A 104 7.42 -5.02 -7.81
CA LEU A 104 8.49 -4.38 -7.05
C LEU A 104 9.15 -5.30 -6.00
N TRP A 105 8.35 -6.09 -5.27
CA TRP A 105 8.88 -7.01 -4.26
C TRP A 105 9.68 -8.18 -4.83
N ILE A 106 9.41 -8.57 -6.08
CA ILE A 106 10.18 -9.59 -6.80
C ILE A 106 11.50 -9.00 -7.29
N THR A 107 11.47 -7.77 -7.83
CA THR A 107 12.68 -7.00 -8.16
C THR A 107 13.59 -6.85 -6.93
N ALA A 108 13.03 -6.43 -5.79
CA ALA A 108 13.75 -6.32 -4.52
C ALA A 108 14.37 -7.66 -4.10
N THR A 109 13.59 -8.75 -4.17
CA THR A 109 14.06 -10.11 -3.84
C THR A 109 15.23 -10.53 -4.73
N LYS A 110 15.16 -10.31 -6.05
CA LYS A 110 16.24 -10.60 -7.00
C LYS A 110 17.51 -9.81 -6.70
N GLN A 111 17.36 -8.58 -6.23
CA GLN A 111 18.45 -7.71 -5.80
C GLN A 111 18.93 -7.99 -4.36
N LYS A 112 18.43 -9.05 -3.71
CA LYS A 112 18.76 -9.44 -2.32
C LYS A 112 18.37 -8.39 -1.29
N VAL A 113 17.40 -7.56 -1.62
CA VAL A 113 16.80 -6.57 -0.72
C VAL A 113 15.65 -7.24 0.04
N LYS A 114 15.63 -7.04 1.36
CA LYS A 114 14.61 -7.66 2.24
C LYS A 114 13.32 -6.85 2.18
N CYS A 115 12.29 -7.44 1.57
CA CYS A 115 10.97 -6.85 1.44
C CYS A 115 9.91 -7.69 2.20
N ALA A 116 8.99 -7.02 2.86
CA ALA A 116 7.73 -7.60 3.32
C ALA A 116 6.57 -7.04 2.50
N VAL A 117 5.56 -7.87 2.21
CA VAL A 117 4.37 -7.44 1.48
C VAL A 117 3.12 -7.91 2.21
N LEU A 118 2.32 -6.96 2.68
CA LEU A 118 1.14 -7.27 3.48
C LEU A 118 -0.11 -6.86 2.76
N PHE A 119 -0.97 -7.85 2.57
CA PHE A 119 -2.32 -7.75 2.02
C PHE A 119 -2.40 -7.22 0.58
N TRP A 120 -1.27 -6.87 -0.04
CA TRP A 120 -1.25 -6.38 -1.41
C TRP A 120 -1.77 -7.45 -2.38
N PRO A 121 -2.67 -7.12 -3.33
CA PRO A 121 -3.18 -8.03 -4.35
C PRO A 121 -2.07 -8.91 -4.98
N ALA A 122 -2.25 -10.23 -4.91
CA ALA A 122 -1.33 -11.25 -5.40
C ALA A 122 0.05 -11.37 -4.71
N CYS A 123 0.26 -10.79 -3.51
CA CYS A 123 1.54 -10.93 -2.81
C CYS A 123 1.92 -12.39 -2.45
N GLN A 124 0.93 -13.27 -2.35
CA GLN A 124 1.09 -14.72 -2.14
C GLN A 124 1.50 -15.49 -3.39
N ASN A 125 1.35 -14.91 -4.58
CA ASN A 125 1.59 -15.62 -5.84
C ASN A 125 3.08 -15.72 -6.17
N LYS A 126 3.43 -16.68 -7.03
CA LYS A 126 4.79 -16.74 -7.59
C LYS A 126 4.82 -15.91 -8.86
N PHE A 127 5.83 -15.05 -9.00
CA PHE A 127 6.13 -14.39 -10.27
C PHE A 127 7.45 -14.98 -10.77
N ASN A 128 7.42 -15.69 -11.89
CA ASN A 128 8.57 -16.43 -12.42
C ASN A 128 9.21 -17.36 -11.38
N GLY A 129 8.38 -18.07 -10.62
CA GLY A 129 8.83 -19.01 -9.58
C GLY A 129 9.32 -18.37 -8.28
N ILE A 130 9.43 -17.03 -8.21
CA ILE A 130 9.92 -16.30 -7.05
C ILE A 130 8.76 -15.77 -6.20
N ARG A 131 8.96 -15.73 -4.88
CA ARG A 131 8.06 -15.09 -3.92
C ARG A 131 8.80 -14.08 -3.07
N PRO A 132 8.10 -13.08 -2.52
CA PRO A 132 8.66 -12.27 -1.44
C PRO A 132 9.02 -13.18 -0.26
N LEU A 133 10.11 -12.84 0.42
CA LEU A 133 10.59 -13.59 1.59
C LEU A 133 9.55 -13.57 2.72
N ILE A 134 8.84 -12.46 2.85
CA ILE A 134 7.85 -12.21 3.90
C ILE A 134 6.59 -11.69 3.23
N TYR A 135 5.48 -12.38 3.42
CA TYR A 135 4.18 -11.91 2.96
C TYR A 135 3.07 -12.38 3.88
N SER A 136 2.00 -11.59 3.95
CA SER A 136 0.73 -12.00 4.56
C SER A 136 -0.40 -11.64 3.63
N TRP A 137 -1.10 -12.64 3.12
CA TRP A 137 -2.27 -12.45 2.26
C TRP A 137 -3.58 -12.41 3.02
N SER A 138 -3.64 -13.08 4.17
CA SER A 138 -4.89 -13.29 4.89
C SER A 138 -5.36 -11.98 5.52
N TYR A 139 -6.23 -11.29 4.80
CA TYR A 139 -7.16 -10.32 5.36
C TYR A 139 -8.27 -11.09 6.11
N THR A 140 -7.91 -11.90 7.10
CA THR A 140 -8.93 -12.37 8.05
C THR A 140 -9.45 -11.12 8.74
N ASP A 141 -10.75 -10.86 8.56
CA ASP A 141 -11.48 -9.76 9.20
C ASP A 141 -11.43 -9.88 10.74
N ASP A 142 -10.98 -11.02 11.25
CA ASP A 142 -10.94 -11.37 12.68
C ASP A 142 -9.78 -10.72 13.45
N ILE A 143 -8.72 -10.27 12.77
CA ILE A 143 -7.56 -9.64 13.42
C ILE A 143 -7.61 -8.12 13.20
N PRO A 144 -7.67 -7.31 14.27
CA PRO A 144 -7.62 -5.86 14.19
C PRO A 144 -6.40 -5.34 13.41
N PHE A 145 -6.57 -4.22 12.69
CA PHE A 145 -5.50 -3.66 11.86
C PHE A 145 -4.22 -3.35 12.65
N ARG A 146 -4.33 -2.78 13.85
CA ARG A 146 -3.17 -2.48 14.70
C ARG A 146 -2.39 -3.72 15.11
N GLU A 147 -3.07 -4.83 15.37
CA GLU A 147 -2.42 -6.11 15.66
C GLU A 147 -1.69 -6.66 14.43
N LYS A 148 -2.25 -6.45 13.22
CA LYS A 148 -1.55 -6.76 11.96
C LYS A 148 -0.28 -5.92 11.82
N ILE A 149 -0.32 -4.62 12.18
CA ILE A 149 0.87 -3.76 12.21
C ILE A 149 1.89 -4.29 13.22
N ASP A 150 1.48 -4.62 14.43
CA ASP A 150 2.40 -5.10 15.48
C ASP A 150 3.09 -6.41 15.08
N ASN A 151 2.34 -7.34 14.48
CA ASN A 151 2.92 -8.57 13.97
C ASN A 151 3.88 -8.30 12.80
N ALA A 152 3.52 -7.36 11.94
CA ALA A 152 4.34 -6.97 10.79
C ALA A 152 5.60 -6.22 11.16
N ILE A 153 5.57 -5.46 12.27
CA ILE A 153 6.60 -4.45 12.48
C ILE A 153 7.98 -5.04 12.72
N SER A 154 7.99 -6.23 13.34
CA SER A 154 9.17 -7.05 13.58
C SER A 154 9.94 -7.42 12.30
N TYR A 155 9.30 -7.34 11.14
CA TYR A 155 9.85 -7.70 9.83
C TYR A 155 10.35 -6.50 9.00
N PHE A 156 10.25 -5.27 9.50
CA PHE A 156 10.57 -4.07 8.72
C PHE A 156 12.03 -3.98 8.31
N ARG A 157 12.26 -4.05 6.99
CA ARG A 157 13.41 -3.43 6.31
C ARG A 157 12.96 -2.62 5.08
N GLU A 158 12.03 -3.12 4.28
CA GLU A 158 11.26 -2.38 3.26
C GLU A 158 9.87 -3.03 3.12
N ILE A 159 8.77 -2.26 3.14
CA ILE A 159 7.42 -2.86 3.15
C ILE A 159 6.44 -2.19 2.19
N ASN A 160 5.68 -3.03 1.47
CA ASN A 160 4.45 -2.65 0.79
C ASN A 160 3.24 -3.11 1.62
N PHE A 161 2.37 -2.18 2.00
CA PHE A 161 1.13 -2.41 2.75
C PHE A 161 -0.08 -2.05 1.91
N TYR A 162 -1.14 -2.82 2.08
CA TYR A 162 -2.46 -2.56 1.52
C TYR A 162 -3.52 -2.56 2.63
N LEU A 163 -4.44 -1.61 2.53
CA LEU A 163 -5.62 -1.43 3.36
C LEU A 163 -6.85 -1.47 2.46
N SER A 164 -7.81 -2.36 2.74
CA SER A 164 -9.02 -2.51 1.91
C SER A 164 -10.11 -1.46 2.21
N GLU A 165 -9.79 -0.43 2.98
CA GLU A 165 -10.69 0.63 3.40
C GLU A 165 -10.12 1.96 2.87
N PRO A 166 -10.96 2.95 2.51
CA PRO A 166 -12.40 3.05 2.75
C PRO A 166 -13.33 2.34 1.74
N ASP A 167 -12.80 1.69 0.70
CA ASP A 167 -13.58 1.12 -0.41
C ASP A 167 -14.75 0.22 0.06
N LYS A 168 -14.49 -0.69 1.01
CA LYS A 168 -15.53 -1.61 1.54
C LYS A 168 -16.73 -0.85 2.11
N GLN A 169 -16.51 0.22 2.86
CA GLN A 169 -17.62 1.06 3.34
C GLN A 169 -18.26 1.89 2.23
N GLY A 170 -17.47 2.39 1.29
CA GLY A 170 -17.96 3.15 0.13
C GLY A 170 -18.93 2.33 -0.73
N HIS A 171 -18.62 1.07 -0.99
CA HIS A 171 -19.52 0.15 -1.68
C HIS A 171 -20.81 -0.16 -0.90
N THR A 172 -20.72 -0.27 0.43
CA THR A 172 -21.86 -0.67 1.26
C THR A 172 -22.83 0.48 1.52
N TYR A 173 -22.30 1.68 1.78
CA TYR A 173 -23.07 2.82 2.29
C TYR A 173 -23.07 4.05 1.35
N GLY A 174 -22.25 4.02 0.30
CA GLY A 174 -22.00 5.16 -0.58
C GLY A 174 -20.81 6.01 -0.10
N PRO A 175 -20.09 6.67 -1.03
CA PRO A 175 -18.85 7.39 -0.75
C PRO A 175 -19.04 8.59 0.18
N ASP A 176 -20.20 9.26 0.12
CA ASP A 176 -20.47 10.47 0.92
C ASP A 176 -21.19 10.16 2.25
N SER A 177 -21.22 8.88 2.65
CA SER A 177 -21.94 8.44 3.84
C SER A 177 -21.20 8.79 5.15
N PRO A 178 -21.93 8.99 6.26
CA PRO A 178 -21.31 9.13 7.58
C PRO A 178 -20.39 7.95 7.94
N LYS A 179 -20.72 6.75 7.48
CA LYS A 179 -19.92 5.54 7.72
C LYS A 179 -18.54 5.62 7.04
N VAL A 180 -18.47 6.16 5.83
CA VAL A 180 -17.19 6.43 5.15
C VAL A 180 -16.40 7.49 5.91
N ARG A 181 -17.03 8.60 6.31
CA ARG A 181 -16.37 9.63 7.13
C ARG A 181 -15.75 9.04 8.41
N ASP A 182 -16.52 8.27 9.17
CA ASP A 182 -16.04 7.68 10.42
C ASP A 182 -14.90 6.68 10.16
N THR A 183 -14.93 6.00 9.02
CA THR A 183 -13.85 5.09 8.57
C THR A 183 -12.60 5.84 8.18
N LEU A 184 -12.72 6.98 7.50
CA LEU A 184 -11.59 7.85 7.14
C LEU A 184 -10.89 8.37 8.39
N ILE A 185 -11.64 8.80 9.41
CA ILE A 185 -11.07 9.26 10.69
C ILE A 185 -10.33 8.12 11.40
N ARG A 186 -10.92 6.92 11.42
CA ARG A 186 -10.25 5.73 11.99
C ARG A 186 -8.96 5.40 11.23
N LEU A 187 -9.00 5.41 9.89
CA LEU A 187 -7.85 5.15 9.04
C LEU A 187 -6.72 6.15 9.28
N ASP A 188 -7.02 7.44 9.42
CA ASP A 188 -6.03 8.48 9.72
C ASP A 188 -5.30 8.19 11.04
N GLY A 189 -6.04 7.83 12.10
CA GLY A 189 -5.45 7.43 13.39
C GLY A 189 -4.69 6.09 13.35
N ASP A 190 -5.06 5.18 12.46
CA ASP A 190 -4.37 3.91 12.24
C ASP A 190 -3.06 4.09 11.46
N ILE A 191 -3.02 5.05 10.52
CA ILE A 191 -1.80 5.49 9.86
C ILE A 191 -0.86 6.15 10.87
N GLU A 192 -1.37 7.03 11.75
CA GLU A 192 -0.55 7.62 12.82
C GLU A 192 0.10 6.55 13.69
N TYR A 193 -0.68 5.53 14.07
CA TYR A 193 -0.19 4.42 14.87
C TYR A 193 0.91 3.62 14.15
N LEU A 194 0.72 3.32 12.86
CA LEU A 194 1.75 2.66 12.03
C LEU A 194 3.05 3.46 12.05
N LEU A 195 2.98 4.77 11.81
CA LEU A 195 4.15 5.64 11.73
C LEU A 195 4.88 5.74 13.07
N TYR A 196 4.13 5.87 14.16
CA TYR A 196 4.68 5.85 15.52
C TYR A 196 5.45 4.55 15.77
N LYS A 197 4.83 3.41 15.46
CA LYS A 197 5.45 2.09 15.63
C LYS A 197 6.72 1.98 14.78
N VAL A 198 6.66 2.36 13.51
CA VAL A 198 7.80 2.34 12.58
C VAL A 198 8.96 3.19 13.07
N LYS A 199 8.67 4.39 13.58
CA LYS A 199 9.67 5.26 14.20
C LYS A 199 10.34 4.59 15.40
N CYS A 200 9.56 4.04 16.33
CA CYS A 200 10.08 3.42 17.54
C CYS A 200 10.99 2.22 17.26
N GLU A 201 10.63 1.37 16.30
CA GLU A 201 11.35 0.10 16.06
C GLU A 201 12.56 0.25 15.12
N LEU A 202 12.53 1.20 14.17
CA LEU A 202 13.52 1.25 13.10
C LEU A 202 14.54 2.37 13.22
N ASN A 203 14.17 3.49 13.86
CA ASN A 203 15.02 4.65 14.10
C ASN A 203 15.89 5.03 12.86
N ASP A 204 15.26 5.10 11.68
CA ASP A 204 15.92 5.24 10.38
C ASP A 204 15.19 6.18 9.42
N ASP A 205 15.94 6.75 8.48
CA ASP A 205 15.40 7.53 7.35
C ASP A 205 14.44 6.67 6.52
N LEU A 206 13.21 7.15 6.37
CA LEU A 206 12.12 6.42 5.74
C LEU A 206 11.44 7.30 4.69
N ASN A 207 11.36 6.79 3.47
CA ASN A 207 10.48 7.30 2.44
C ASN A 207 9.11 6.64 2.57
N ILE A 208 8.07 7.46 2.60
CA ILE A 208 6.69 6.96 2.71
C ILE A 208 5.90 7.40 1.48
N ILE A 209 5.23 6.44 0.86
CA ILE A 209 4.29 6.67 -0.23
C ILE A 209 2.91 6.25 0.26
N ILE A 210 1.95 7.19 0.24
CA ILE A 210 0.54 6.91 0.49
C ILE A 210 -0.22 7.11 -0.80
N LEU A 211 -0.94 6.08 -1.26
CA LEU A 211 -1.64 6.07 -2.52
C LEU A 211 -2.97 5.30 -2.40
N SER A 212 -3.74 5.27 -3.50
CA SER A 212 -4.88 4.37 -3.68
C SER A 212 -4.99 4.01 -5.15
N ASP A 213 -5.51 2.83 -5.40
CA ASP A 213 -5.66 2.15 -6.67
C ASP A 213 -6.72 2.72 -7.61
N HIS A 214 -7.80 3.28 -7.07
CA HIS A 214 -8.80 3.96 -7.88
C HIS A 214 -9.32 5.22 -7.20
N VAL A 215 -9.67 6.19 -8.03
CA VAL A 215 -10.18 7.51 -7.62
C VAL A 215 -9.24 8.36 -6.73
N CYS A 216 -7.89 8.27 -6.86
CA CYS A 216 -6.94 8.83 -5.86
C CYS A 216 -6.01 10.01 -6.27
N LYS A 217 -5.31 10.61 -5.27
CA LYS A 217 -4.01 11.32 -5.39
C LYS A 217 -2.86 10.58 -4.67
N ILE A 218 -1.66 10.54 -5.26
CA ILE A 218 -0.43 10.09 -4.56
C ILE A 218 0.15 11.20 -3.67
N TYR A 219 0.67 10.79 -2.50
CA TYR A 219 1.52 11.58 -1.61
C TYR A 219 2.88 10.90 -1.47
N PHE A 220 3.95 11.68 -1.56
CA PHE A 220 5.33 11.29 -1.26
C PHE A 220 5.81 12.13 -0.08
N LEU A 221 6.43 11.52 0.92
CA LEU A 221 7.13 12.25 1.96
C LEU A 221 8.55 11.70 2.06
N CYS A 222 9.53 12.62 1.97
CA CYS A 222 10.94 12.34 2.18
C CYS A 222 11.33 13.05 3.49
N GLU A 223 11.36 12.33 4.61
CA GLU A 223 11.83 12.91 5.88
C GLU A 223 13.35 12.93 5.91
N ASN A 224 13.94 14.13 5.91
CA ASN A 224 15.23 14.35 6.55
C ASN A 224 14.93 14.65 8.02
N TRP A 225 15.28 13.73 8.94
CA TRP A 225 14.85 13.67 10.34
C TRP A 225 15.28 14.82 11.29
N ASN A 226 15.61 16.01 10.79
CA ASN A 226 15.94 17.17 11.63
C ASN A 226 14.70 17.84 12.28
N ILE A 227 13.48 17.44 11.94
CA ILE A 227 12.26 18.17 12.30
C ILE A 227 11.63 17.68 13.62
N PHE A 228 11.84 16.41 14.02
CA PHE A 228 11.29 15.89 15.28
C PHE A 228 11.91 16.48 16.56
N GLN A 229 13.01 17.25 16.46
CA GLN A 229 13.52 18.01 17.60
C GLN A 229 12.67 19.26 17.91
N GLN A 230 11.91 19.80 16.95
CA GLN A 230 11.14 21.03 17.19
C GLN A 230 9.72 20.80 17.73
N THR A 231 9.12 19.63 17.51
CA THR A 231 7.73 19.36 17.94
C THR A 231 7.60 18.71 19.33
N PHE A 232 8.70 18.34 19.99
CA PHE A 232 8.70 17.80 21.37
C PHE A 232 9.38 18.71 22.41
N ALA A 233 9.88 19.88 22.01
CA ALA A 233 10.40 20.89 22.93
C ALA A 233 9.31 21.94 23.22
N GLY A 234 8.35 21.61 24.09
CA GLY A 234 7.29 22.55 24.42
C GLY A 234 6.18 22.01 25.30
N TYR A 235 6.51 21.37 26.41
CA TYR A 235 5.66 21.31 27.60
C TYR A 235 6.58 21.26 28.83
N ASP A 236 6.96 22.44 29.30
CA ASP A 236 7.32 22.67 30.70
C ASP A 236 6.03 22.69 31.55
#